data_AF-A0A8D8XZJ4-F1
#
_entry.id   AF-A0A8D8XZJ4-F1
#
_cell.length_a   1.000
_cell.length_b   1.000
_cell.length_c   1.000
_cell.angle_alpha   90.00
_cell.angle_beta   90.00
_cell.angle_gamma   90.00
#
_symmetry.space_group_name_H-M   'P 1'
#
loop_
_entity.id
_entity.type
_entity.pdbx_description
1 polymer ?
#
loop_
_entity_poly.entity_id
_entity_poly.type
_entity_poly.pdbx_seq_one_letter_code
_entity_poly.pdbx_strand_id
1 'polypeptide(L)'
;MYAKCEFLNPSGSLKDRAAWRMIEDAEATGVLKPGYTIVEPSSGNTDRSVIDQWGKCGDKEAFLMARRLIKSEGLLVGGSSGTAMHIACQAAKSLRPDQVCVVILPDGIRNYLTKFASDEWMVEKGFLEESGDLEELIQ
;
A
#
# COMPACT_ATOMS: atom_id res chain seq x y z
N MET A 1 -18.60 24.06 8.68
CA MET A 1 -17.72 22.93 9.04
C MET A 1 -18.60 21.69 9.08
N TYR A 2 -18.38 20.72 8.18
CA TYR A 2 -19.12 19.45 8.21
C TYR A 2 -18.27 18.41 8.94
N ALA A 3 -18.82 17.75 9.97
CA ALA A 3 -18.15 16.65 10.64
C ALA A 3 -18.54 15.34 9.96
N LYS A 4 -17.55 14.52 9.60
CA LYS A 4 -17.76 13.18 9.05
C LYS A 4 -17.94 12.22 10.23
N CYS A 5 -19.17 11.86 10.57
CA CYS A 5 -19.52 11.05 11.75
C CYS A 5 -19.20 9.55 11.60
N GLU A 6 -18.00 9.20 11.13
CA GLU A 6 -17.59 7.80 10.92
C GLU A 6 -17.48 7.01 12.24
N PHE A 7 -17.37 7.69 13.39
CA PHE A 7 -17.46 7.08 14.72
C PHE A 7 -18.84 6.48 15.05
N LEU A 8 -19.87 6.80 14.26
CA LEU A 8 -21.19 6.16 14.35
C LEU A 8 -21.34 4.95 13.42
N ASN A 9 -20.30 4.59 12.66
CA ASN A 9 -20.32 3.34 11.92
C ASN A 9 -20.38 2.18 12.92
N PRO A 10 -21.19 1.13 12.69
CA PRO A 10 -21.36 0.02 13.64
C PRO A 10 -20.05 -0.66 14.08
N SER A 11 -19.03 -0.62 13.23
CA SER A 11 -17.69 -1.16 13.46
C SER A 11 -16.68 -0.15 14.03
N GLY A 12 -17.03 1.14 14.07
CA GLY A 12 -16.11 2.24 14.42
C GLY A 12 -15.01 2.53 13.41
N SER A 13 -14.99 1.85 12.26
CA SER A 13 -13.98 2.01 11.21
C SER A 13 -14.23 3.24 10.34
N LEU A 14 -13.14 3.94 9.99
CA LEU A 14 -13.18 5.12 9.12
C LEU A 14 -13.20 4.76 7.63
N LYS A 15 -12.86 3.50 7.29
CA LYS A 15 -12.61 3.06 5.92
C LYS A 15 -13.74 2.20 5.36
N ASP A 16 -14.58 1.64 6.22
CA ASP A 16 -15.56 0.61 5.84
C ASP A 16 -16.50 1.08 4.75
N ARG A 17 -17.02 2.31 4.80
CA ARG A 17 -17.98 2.77 3.79
C ARG A 17 -17.37 2.87 2.39
N ALA A 18 -16.12 3.35 2.30
CA ALA A 18 -15.43 3.46 1.02
C ALA A 18 -15.03 2.07 0.51
N ALA A 19 -14.45 1.23 1.38
CA ALA A 19 -14.07 -0.14 1.05
C ALA A 19 -15.29 -0.97 0.60
N TRP A 20 -16.41 -0.87 1.33
CA TRP A 20 -17.66 -1.55 1.02
C TRP A 20 -18.16 -1.23 -0.39
N ARG A 21 -18.22 0.07 -0.75
CA ARG A 21 -18.65 0.47 -2.10
C ARG A 21 -17.70 0.00 -3.19
N MET A 22 -16.39 0.09 -2.96
CA MET A 22 -15.39 -0.41 -3.91
C MET A 22 -15.53 -1.92 -4.13
N ILE A 23 -15.79 -2.68 -3.06
CA ILE A 23 -16.00 -4.13 -3.13
C ILE A 23 -17.31 -4.44 -3.84
N GLU A 24 -18.43 -3.83 -3.45
CA GLU A 24 -19.73 -4.03 -4.10
C GLU A 24 -19.66 -3.74 -5.62
N ASP A 25 -19.05 -2.61 -6.01
CA ASP A 25 -18.92 -2.24 -7.42
C ASP A 25 -17.99 -3.22 -8.17
N ALA A 26 -16.91 -3.67 -7.53
CA ALA A 26 -15.99 -4.64 -8.12
C ALA A 26 -16.63 -6.03 -8.28
N GLU A 27 -17.48 -6.46 -7.34
CA GLU A 27 -18.23 -7.70 -7.45
C GLU A 27 -19.33 -7.60 -8.51
N ALA A 28 -20.08 -6.50 -8.54
CA ALA A 28 -21.14 -6.24 -9.52
C ALA A 28 -20.59 -6.20 -10.95
N THR A 29 -19.36 -5.70 -11.15
CA THR A 29 -18.68 -5.67 -12.44
C THR A 29 -17.90 -6.94 -12.76
N GLY A 30 -17.85 -7.91 -11.84
CA GLY A 30 -17.14 -9.18 -11.99
C GLY A 30 -15.62 -9.07 -11.95
N VAL A 31 -15.09 -7.90 -11.55
CA VAL A 31 -13.67 -7.64 -11.30
C VAL A 31 -13.21 -8.40 -10.05
N LEU A 32 -14.03 -8.42 -9.01
CA LEU A 32 -13.82 -9.23 -7.81
C LEU A 32 -14.68 -10.50 -7.88
N LYS A 33 -14.10 -11.63 -7.49
CA LYS A 33 -14.78 -12.93 -7.45
C LYS A 33 -14.52 -13.63 -6.12
N PRO A 34 -15.43 -14.49 -5.66
CA PRO A 34 -15.20 -15.31 -4.48
C PRO A 34 -13.87 -16.07 -4.58
N GLY A 35 -13.09 -16.04 -3.49
CA GLY A 35 -11.77 -16.67 -3.41
C GLY A 35 -10.60 -15.80 -3.89
N TYR A 36 -10.83 -14.56 -4.31
CA TYR A 36 -9.77 -13.57 -4.49
C TYR A 36 -9.30 -13.03 -3.14
N THR A 37 -8.06 -12.53 -3.11
CA THR A 37 -7.44 -11.97 -1.89
C THR A 37 -7.35 -10.46 -2.01
N ILE A 38 -7.77 -9.75 -0.96
CA ILE A 38 -7.68 -8.28 -0.88
C ILE A 38 -6.61 -7.90 0.14
N VAL A 39 -5.73 -6.97 -0.22
CA VAL A 39 -4.70 -6.42 0.65
C VAL A 39 -4.89 -4.92 0.80
N GLU A 40 -5.07 -4.49 2.05
CA GLU A 40 -5.34 -3.11 2.42
C GLU A 40 -4.34 -2.66 3.52
N PRO A 41 -3.72 -1.48 3.40
CA PRO A 41 -2.82 -0.97 4.43
C PRO A 41 -3.61 -0.26 5.55
N SER A 42 -3.68 -0.86 6.74
CA SER A 42 -4.38 -0.27 7.89
C SER A 42 -3.42 0.23 8.98
N SER A 43 -3.69 1.43 9.49
CA SER A 43 -3.10 1.97 10.72
C SER A 43 -3.98 1.71 11.95
N GLY A 44 -4.90 0.74 11.88
CA GLY A 44 -5.88 0.44 12.93
C GLY A 44 -7.26 1.07 12.74
N ASN A 45 -7.55 1.57 11.53
CA ASN A 45 -8.79 2.26 11.19
C ASN A 45 -9.79 1.39 10.41
N THR A 46 -9.45 0.12 10.18
CA THR A 46 -10.27 -0.89 9.49
C THR A 46 -10.92 -1.78 10.55
N ASP A 47 -12.15 -2.23 10.32
CA ASP A 47 -12.79 -3.20 11.21
C ASP A 47 -11.94 -4.46 11.29
N ARG A 48 -11.52 -4.83 12.50
CA ARG A 48 -10.66 -6.00 12.73
C ARG A 48 -11.43 -7.31 12.59
N SER A 49 -12.75 -7.28 12.71
CA SER A 49 -13.60 -8.48 12.64
C SER A 49 -13.67 -9.08 11.23
N VAL A 50 -13.36 -8.29 10.19
CA VAL A 50 -13.39 -8.71 8.78
C VAL A 50 -12.00 -9.03 8.22
N ILE A 51 -10.96 -9.04 9.05
CA ILE A 51 -9.57 -9.28 8.63
C ILE A 51 -9.17 -10.73 8.94
N ASP A 52 -8.88 -11.49 7.91
CA ASP A 52 -8.41 -12.87 8.04
C ASP A 52 -6.96 -12.96 8.54
N GLN A 53 -6.09 -12.08 8.04
CA GLN A 53 -4.64 -12.13 8.30
C GLN A 53 -4.01 -10.74 8.42
N TRP A 54 -2.99 -10.64 9.27
CA TRP A 54 -2.23 -9.41 9.49
C TRP A 54 -0.78 -9.55 9.03
N GLY A 55 -0.33 -8.59 8.21
CA GLY A 55 1.07 -8.43 7.83
C GLY A 55 1.67 -7.19 8.49
N LYS A 56 2.94 -7.28 8.93
CA LYS A 56 3.72 -6.13 9.40
C LYS A 56 4.76 -5.77 8.35
N CYS A 57 4.92 -4.49 8.09
CA CYS A 57 5.91 -3.95 7.17
C CYS A 57 6.57 -2.75 7.85
N GLY A 58 7.90 -2.69 7.80
CA GLY A 58 8.65 -1.55 8.29
C GLY A 58 8.67 -0.39 7.28
N ASP A 59 9.08 0.78 7.75
CA ASP A 59 9.15 1.99 6.93
C ASP A 59 10.13 1.83 5.76
N LYS A 60 11.29 1.19 5.98
CA LYS A 60 12.29 0.94 4.94
C LYS A 60 11.70 0.14 3.80
N GLU A 61 11.08 -1.01 4.10
CA GLU A 61 10.49 -1.89 3.10
C GLU A 61 9.33 -1.22 2.37
N ALA A 62 8.50 -0.47 3.10
CA ALA A 62 7.38 0.27 2.54
C ALA A 62 7.86 1.32 1.53
N PHE A 63 8.82 2.17 1.90
CA PHE A 63 9.32 3.22 1.03
C PHE A 63 10.08 2.68 -0.17
N LEU A 64 10.91 1.66 0.00
CA LEU A 64 11.58 1.01 -1.13
C LEU A 64 10.58 0.39 -2.11
N MET A 65 9.52 -0.25 -1.61
CA MET A 65 8.46 -0.79 -2.46
C MET A 65 7.66 0.31 -3.17
N ALA A 66 7.33 1.42 -2.48
CA ALA A 66 6.65 2.55 -3.11
C ALA A 66 7.50 3.17 -4.22
N ARG A 67 8.81 3.38 -4.00
CA ARG A 67 9.74 3.86 -5.03
C ARG A 67 9.86 2.87 -6.20
N ARG A 68 9.85 1.56 -5.92
CA ARG A 68 9.82 0.53 -6.96
C ARG A 68 8.55 0.62 -7.81
N LEU A 69 7.37 0.75 -7.21
CA LEU A 69 6.11 0.92 -7.94
C LEU A 69 6.14 2.14 -8.86
N ILE A 70 6.68 3.26 -8.38
CA ILE A 70 6.85 4.47 -9.19
C ILE A 70 7.80 4.19 -10.36
N LYS A 71 8.94 3.54 -10.12
CA LYS A 71 9.98 3.31 -11.11
C LYS A 71 9.60 2.27 -12.16
N SER A 72 8.97 1.16 -11.77
CA SER A 72 8.68 0.03 -12.68
C SER A 72 7.29 0.10 -13.30
N GLU A 73 6.28 0.57 -12.56
CA GLU A 73 4.88 0.57 -13.01
C GLU A 73 4.37 1.97 -13.37
N GLY A 74 5.14 3.02 -13.09
CA GLY A 74 4.70 4.42 -13.30
C GLY A 74 3.57 4.85 -12.35
N LEU A 75 3.31 4.11 -11.28
CA LEU A 75 2.25 4.40 -10.32
C LEU A 75 2.76 5.40 -9.27
N LEU A 76 2.32 6.66 -9.37
CA LEU A 76 2.74 7.76 -8.50
C LEU A 76 2.09 7.71 -7.10
N VAL A 77 2.49 6.75 -6.28
CA VAL A 77 1.83 6.41 -5.01
C VAL A 77 2.58 6.87 -3.75
N GLY A 78 1.89 6.89 -2.61
CA GLY A 78 2.45 7.14 -1.28
C GLY A 78 3.09 5.91 -0.60
N GLY A 79 3.63 6.10 0.60
CA GLY A 79 4.31 5.03 1.35
C GLY A 79 3.39 3.88 1.79
N SER A 80 2.13 4.17 2.14
CA SER A 80 1.15 3.15 2.55
C SER A 80 0.84 2.16 1.41
N SER A 81 0.85 2.62 0.17
CA SER A 81 0.76 1.77 -1.03
C SER A 81 1.97 0.83 -1.15
N GLY A 82 3.15 1.30 -0.75
CA GLY A 82 4.35 0.47 -0.63
C GLY A 82 4.20 -0.63 0.43
N THR A 83 3.65 -0.31 1.60
CA THR A 83 3.29 -1.31 2.62
C THR A 83 2.32 -2.35 2.07
N ALA A 84 1.22 -1.91 1.45
CA ALA A 84 0.20 -2.79 0.90
C ALA A 84 0.79 -3.73 -0.15
N MET A 85 1.57 -3.21 -1.10
CA MET A 85 2.18 -4.01 -2.14
C MET A 85 3.26 -4.96 -1.58
N HIS A 86 4.04 -4.52 -0.60
CA HIS A 86 5.03 -5.38 0.04
C HIS A 86 4.36 -6.61 0.69
N ILE A 87 3.27 -6.40 1.43
CA ILE A 87 2.47 -7.49 2.02
C ILE A 87 1.79 -8.30 0.94
N ALA A 88 1.27 -7.68 -0.12
CA ALA A 88 0.66 -8.39 -1.24
C ALA A 88 1.63 -9.33 -1.94
N CYS A 89 2.88 -8.91 -2.16
CA CYS A 89 3.91 -9.80 -2.71
C CYS A 89 4.22 -10.99 -1.78
N GLN A 90 4.09 -10.84 -0.46
CA GLN A 90 4.24 -11.95 0.47
C GLN A 90 3.03 -12.89 0.42
N ALA A 91 1.82 -12.33 0.49
CA ALA A 91 0.56 -13.08 0.43
C ALA A 91 0.41 -13.82 -0.91
N ALA A 92 0.83 -13.21 -2.02
CA ALA A 92 0.75 -13.80 -3.36
C ALA A 92 1.52 -15.13 -3.49
N LYS A 93 2.51 -15.39 -2.63
CA LYS A 93 3.29 -16.64 -2.65
C LYS A 93 2.45 -17.87 -2.29
N SER A 94 1.33 -17.70 -1.57
CA SER A 94 0.42 -18.79 -1.21
C SER A 94 -0.80 -18.88 -2.12
N LEU A 95 -0.93 -18.00 -3.11
CA LEU A 95 -2.05 -17.99 -4.04
C LEU A 95 -1.85 -18.98 -5.17
N ARG A 96 -2.95 -19.56 -5.64
CA ARG A 96 -2.96 -20.36 -6.86
C ARG A 96 -2.88 -19.46 -8.10
N PRO A 97 -2.41 -19.99 -9.26
CA PRO A 97 -2.30 -19.20 -10.49
C PRO A 97 -3.60 -18.59 -11.01
N ASP A 98 -4.76 -19.17 -10.66
CA ASP A 98 -6.10 -18.68 -11.03
C ASP A 98 -6.67 -17.62 -10.08
N GLN A 99 -6.04 -17.43 -8.92
CA GLN A 99 -6.47 -16.45 -7.93
C GLN A 99 -5.87 -15.07 -8.23
N VAL A 100 -6.67 -14.04 -7.96
CA VAL A 100 -6.25 -12.66 -8.09
C VAL A 100 -6.02 -12.06 -6.70
N CYS A 101 -4.94 -11.29 -6.58
CA CYS A 101 -4.65 -10.43 -5.45
C CYS A 101 -4.97 -8.99 -5.82
N VAL A 102 -5.91 -8.37 -5.10
CA VAL A 102 -6.29 -6.96 -5.26
C VAL A 102 -5.58 -6.14 -4.19
N VAL A 103 -4.89 -5.08 -4.59
CA VAL A 103 -4.11 -4.23 -3.69
C VAL A 103 -4.65 -2.80 -3.74
N ILE A 104 -5.02 -2.26 -2.59
CA ILE A 104 -5.52 -0.87 -2.49
C ILE A 104 -4.33 0.08 -2.29
N LEU A 105 -4.21 1.07 -3.18
CA LEU A 105 -3.17 2.10 -3.15
C LEU A 105 -3.82 3.43 -2.73
N PRO A 106 -3.75 3.83 -1.43
CA PRO A 106 -4.68 4.83 -0.89
C PRO A 106 -4.46 6.25 -1.40
N ASP A 107 -3.21 6.65 -1.61
CA ASP A 107 -2.88 8.01 -2.00
C ASP A 107 -1.65 8.12 -2.91
N GLY A 108 -1.47 9.32 -3.45
CA GLY A 108 -0.42 9.64 -4.41
C GLY A 108 0.82 10.25 -3.78
N ILE A 109 1.92 10.29 -4.56
CA ILE A 109 3.24 10.79 -4.12
C ILE A 109 3.26 12.27 -3.71
N ARG A 110 2.27 13.08 -4.14
CA ARG A 110 2.23 14.54 -3.94
C ARG A 110 2.51 14.98 -2.50
N ASN A 111 2.02 14.24 -1.51
CA ASN A 111 2.17 14.58 -0.10
C ASN A 111 3.58 14.30 0.46
N TYR A 112 4.46 13.68 -0.34
CA TYR A 112 5.71 13.05 0.11
C TYR A 112 6.93 13.43 -0.75
N LEU A 113 6.80 14.42 -1.64
CA LEU A 113 7.88 14.84 -2.54
C LEU A 113 9.17 15.24 -1.80
N THR A 114 9.04 15.81 -0.59
CA THR A 114 10.18 16.20 0.27
C THR A 114 10.52 15.15 1.33
N LYS A 115 10.02 13.92 1.19
CA LYS A 115 10.22 12.79 2.10
C LYS A 115 10.80 11.61 1.32
N PHE A 116 10.18 10.43 1.39
CA PHE A 116 10.68 9.21 0.76
C PHE A 116 10.89 9.29 -0.77
N ALA A 117 10.31 10.30 -1.43
CA ALA A 117 10.59 10.56 -2.84
C ALA A 117 12.02 11.09 -3.07
N SER A 118 12.58 11.86 -2.13
CA SER A 118 13.95 12.39 -2.16
C SER A 118 14.95 11.33 -1.70
N ASP A 119 16.02 11.16 -2.49
CA ASP A 119 17.14 10.28 -2.15
C ASP A 119 17.88 10.77 -0.91
N GLU A 120 18.10 12.08 -0.80
CA GLU A 120 18.78 12.71 0.34
C GLU A 120 18.05 12.38 1.65
N TRP A 121 16.72 12.51 1.66
CA TRP A 121 15.92 12.18 2.83
C TRP A 121 15.98 10.68 3.16
N MET A 122 15.96 9.82 2.14
CA MET A 122 16.06 8.37 2.32
C MET A 122 17.42 7.94 2.89
N VAL A 123 18.51 8.59 2.47
CA VAL A 123 19.85 8.42 3.03
C VAL A 123 19.92 8.93 4.46
N GLU A 124 19.40 10.13 4.75
CA GLU A 124 19.34 10.71 6.10
C GLU A 124 18.63 9.79 7.09
N LYS A 125 17.57 9.09 6.65
CA LYS A 125 16.84 8.11 7.46
C LYS A 125 17.44 6.71 7.48
N GLY A 126 18.55 6.47 6.77
CA GLY A 126 19.21 5.16 6.69
C GLY A 126 18.43 4.10 5.90
N PHE A 127 17.51 4.54 5.03
CA PHE A 127 16.72 3.66 4.17
C PHE A 127 17.39 3.39 2.83
N LEU A 128 18.33 4.24 2.41
CA LEU A 128 19.24 4.05 1.29
C LEU A 128 20.68 4.21 1.76
N GLU A 129 21.58 3.54 1.06
CA GLU A 129 23.01 3.79 1.18
C GLU A 129 23.35 5.03 0.35
N GLU A 130 24.32 5.83 0.80
CA GLU A 130 24.93 6.82 -0.10
C GLU A 130 25.50 6.06 -1.29
N SER A 131 25.12 6.47 -2.49
CA SER A 131 25.75 5.97 -3.71
C SER A 131 27.21 6.44 -3.72
N GLY A 132 28.08 5.70 -3.04
CA GLY A 132 29.49 5.64 -3.38
C GLY A 132 29.60 4.89 -4.70
N ASP A 133 29.85 5.63 -5.78
CA ASP A 133 30.77 5.26 -6.86
C ASP A 133 30.51 6.09 -8.12
N LEU A 134 31.11 7.28 -8.12
CA LEU A 134 31.53 7.96 -9.35
C LEU A 134 32.84 7.37 -9.90
N GLU A 135 33.41 6.33 -9.28
CA GLU A 135 34.68 5.70 -9.67
C GLU A 135 34.52 4.38 -10.47
N GLU A 136 33.39 3.67 -10.40
CA GLU A 136 33.18 2.44 -11.20
C GLU A 136 32.71 2.69 -12.65
N LEU A 137 32.45 3.94 -13.05
CA LEU A 137 32.08 4.29 -14.44
C LEU A 137 33.28 4.75 -15.30
N ILE A 138 34.50 4.81 -14.73
CA ILE A 138 35.74 5.25 -15.39
C ILE A 138 36.87 4.21 -15.21
N GLN A 139 36.54 2.92 -15.15
CA GLN A 139 37.49 1.81 -15.33
C GLN A 139 36.99 0.86 -16.42
#